data_AF-A0A924YBD8-F1
#
_entry.id   AF-A0A924YBD8-F1
#
_cell.length_a   1.000
_cell.length_b   1.000
_cell.length_c   1.000
_cell.angle_alpha   90.00
_cell.angle_beta   90.00
_cell.angle_gamma   90.00
#
_symmetry.space_group_name_H-M   'P 1'
#
loop_
_entity.id
_entity.type
_entity.pdbx_description
1 polymer ?
#
loop_
_entity_poly.entity_id
_entity_poly.type
_entity_poly.pdbx_seq_one_letter_code
_entity_poly.pdbx_strand_id
1 'polypeptide(L)' 'MSRIQAIGRVFAAMQVNAFVRAGEEGIVIEMSVQEYQRCQSLLDAWFDVVVIKWDCVLLKEKARGIAEV' A
#
# COMPACT_ATOMS: atom_id res chain seq x y z
N MET A 1 16.36 -6.04 -0.85
CA MET A 1 15.59 -4.78 -0.69
C MET A 1 14.24 -5.16 -0.12
N SER A 2 13.76 -4.56 0.98
CA SER A 2 12.49 -5.02 1.59
C SER A 2 11.28 -4.49 0.82
N ARG A 3 10.21 -5.28 0.67
CA ARG A 3 8.98 -4.90 -0.06
C ARG A 3 8.37 -3.59 0.46
N ILE A 4 8.45 -3.35 1.78
CA ILE A 4 8.02 -2.10 2.43
C ILE A 4 8.78 -0.89 1.88
N GLN A 5 10.10 -1.02 1.68
CA GLN A 5 10.91 0.06 1.09
C GLN A 5 10.55 0.31 -0.38
N ALA A 6 10.18 -0.73 -1.14
CA ALA A 6 9.74 -0.58 -2.52
C ALA A 6 8.43 0.21 -2.61
N ILE A 7 7.44 -0.12 -1.79
CA ILE A 7 6.16 0.60 -1.71
C ILE A 7 6.38 2.04 -1.25
N GLY A 8 7.21 2.25 -0.22
CA GLY A 8 7.57 3.58 0.26
C GLY A 8 8.23 4.44 -0.83
N ARG A 9 9.08 3.84 -1.68
CA ARG A 9 9.69 4.53 -2.82
C ARG A 9 8.68 4.93 -3.90
N VAL A 10 7.69 4.07 -4.17
CA VAL A 10 6.64 4.36 -5.15
C VAL A 10 5.77 5.53 -4.67
N PHE A 11 5.34 5.52 -3.40
CA PHE A 11 4.58 6.65 -2.85
C PHE A 11 5.38 7.94 -2.81
N ALA A 12 6.66 7.88 -2.45
CA ALA A 12 7.54 9.04 -2.51
C ALA A 12 7.66 9.61 -3.93
N ALA A 13 7.79 8.75 -4.95
CA ALA A 13 7.83 9.16 -6.36
C ALA A 13 6.50 9.79 -6.82
N MET A 14 5.37 9.32 -6.30
CA MET A 14 4.04 9.87 -6.58
C MET A 14 3.69 11.12 -5.75
N GLN A 15 4.59 11.56 -4.87
CA GLN A 15 4.35 12.66 -3.91
C GLN A 15 3.12 12.40 -3.03
N VAL A 16 2.97 11.15 -2.59
CA VAL A 16 1.87 10.68 -1.75
C VAL A 16 2.35 10.67 -0.32
N ASN A 17 1.63 11.34 0.58
CA ASN A 17 1.93 11.34 2.00
C ASN A 17 1.36 10.07 2.65
N ALA A 18 2.17 9.02 2.70
CA ALA A 18 1.81 7.73 3.27
C ALA A 18 2.90 7.19 4.20
N PHE A 19 2.50 6.64 5.34
CA PHE A 19 3.38 5.92 6.25
C PHE A 19 3.18 4.41 6.08
N VAL A 20 4.25 3.71 5.67
CA VAL A 20 4.22 2.27 5.37
C VAL A 20 4.96 1.50 6.46
N ARG A 21 4.29 0.51 7.07
CA ARG A 21 4.92 -0.39 8.07
C ARG A 21 4.46 -1.84 7.88
N ALA A 22 5.22 -2.77 8.47
CA ALA A 22 4.78 -4.16 8.61
C ALA A 22 3.66 -4.24 9.65
N GLY A 23 2.56 -4.90 9.31
CA GLY A 23 1.55 -5.38 10.25
C GLY A 23 1.72 -6.87 10.51
N GLU A 24 0.96 -7.39 11.47
CA GLU A 24 0.99 -8.82 11.85
C GLU A 24 0.56 -9.74 10.68
N GLU A 25 -0.37 -9.29 9.84
CA GLU A 25 -0.92 -10.06 8.72
C GLU A 25 -0.54 -9.53 7.32
N GLY A 26 0.28 -8.47 7.21
CA GLY A 26 0.56 -7.85 5.93
C GLY A 26 1.25 -6.48 6.01
N ILE A 27 0.92 -5.61 5.06
CA ILE A 27 1.48 -4.25 5.00
C ILE A 27 0.39 -3.27 5.42
N VAL A 28 0.72 -2.43 6.40
CA VAL A 28 -0.16 -1.36 6.88
C VAL A 28 0.30 -0.06 6.26
N ILE A 29 -0.63 0.65 5.64
CA ILE A 29 -0.38 1.94 5.04
C ILE A 29 -1.33 2.95 5.65
N GLU A 30 -0.78 3.92 6.35
CA GLU A 30 -1.51 5.05 6.92
C GLU A 30 -1.41 6.23 5.96
N MET A 31 -2.55 6.75 5.54
CA MET A 31 -2.62 7.89 4.62
C MET A 31 -3.97 8.58 4.76
N SER A 32 -4.06 9.83 4.31
CA SER A 32 -5.35 10.53 4.27
C SER A 32 -6.29 9.89 3.24
N VAL A 33 -7.61 10.12 3.40
CA VAL A 33 -8.62 9.66 2.42
C VAL A 33 -8.33 10.19 1.01
N GLN A 34 -7.80 11.42 0.89
CA GLN A 34 -7.44 12.01 -0.40
C GLN A 34 -6.26 11.27 -1.06
N GLU A 35 -5.23 10.94 -0.28
CA GLU A 35 -4.08 10.18 -0.77
C GLU A 35 -4.48 8.75 -1.16
N TYR A 36 -5.38 8.13 -0.39
CA TYR A 36 -5.97 6.84 -0.74
C TYR A 36 -6.71 6.90 -2.07
N GLN A 37 -7.58 7.89 -2.27
CA GLN A 37 -8.31 8.05 -3.54
C GLN A 37 -7.37 8.27 -4.73
N ARG A 38 -6.29 9.03 -4.55
CA ARG A 38 -5.27 9.24 -5.59
C ARG A 38 -4.53 7.95 -5.97
N CYS A 39 -4.32 7.06 -5.00
CA CYS A 39 -3.58 5.82 -5.19
C CYS A 39 -4.46 4.58 -5.35
N GLN A 40 -5.78 4.72 -5.27
CA GLN A 40 -6.72 3.61 -5.17
C GLN A 40 -6.51 2.59 -6.29
N SER A 41 -6.44 3.04 -7.55
CA SER A 41 -6.25 2.15 -8.70
C SER A 41 -4.91 1.42 -8.68
N LEU A 42 -3.86 2.03 -8.13
CA LEU A 42 -2.55 1.39 -7.96
C LEU A 42 -2.58 0.34 -6.85
N LEU A 43 -3.22 0.67 -5.73
CA LEU A 43 -3.37 -0.25 -4.60
C LEU A 43 -4.20 -1.46 -4.99
N ASP A 44 -5.30 -1.26 -5.72
CA ASP A 44 -6.15 -2.33 -6.26
C ASP A 44 -5.41 -3.22 -7.27
N ALA A 45 -4.43 -2.68 -8.00
CA ALA A 45 -3.63 -3.44 -8.95
C ALA A 45 -2.63 -4.37 -8.26
N TRP A 46 -1.99 -3.93 -7.17
CA TRP A 46 -0.88 -4.63 -6.53
C TRP A 46 -1.29 -5.46 -5.32
N PHE A 47 -2.38 -5.09 -4.65
CA PHE A 47 -2.77 -5.69 -3.39
C PHE A 47 -4.26 -6.07 -3.40
N ASP A 48 -4.59 -7.09 -2.61
CA ASP A 48 -5.96 -7.31 -2.16
C ASP A 48 -6.15 -6.41 -0.94
N VAL A 49 -6.96 -5.37 -1.10
CA VAL A 49 -7.35 -4.48 0.00
C VAL A 49 -8.19 -5.29 0.98
N VAL A 50 -7.67 -5.55 2.18
CA VAL A 50 -8.34 -6.40 3.17
C VAL A 50 -9.21 -5.59 4.12
N VAL A 51 -8.70 -4.44 4.57
CA VAL A 51 -9.42 -3.57 5.51
C VAL A 51 -9.12 -2.11 5.18
N ILE A 52 -10.17 -1.30 5.09
CA ILE A 52 -10.08 0.17 5.10
C ILE A 52 -10.71 0.63 6.41
N LYS A 53 -9.89 1.08 7.35
CA LYS A 53 -10.34 1.65 8.63
C LYS A 53 -9.91 3.11 8.68
N TRP A 54 -10.84 4.00 8.34
CA TRP A 54 -10.68 5.45 8.19
C TRP A 54 -9.27 5.91 7.80
N ASP A 55 -8.33 6.26 8.64
CA ASP A 55 -6.97 6.70 8.26
C ASP A 55 -5.94 5.60 7.88
N CYS A 56 -6.38 4.34 7.77
CA CYS A 56 -5.51 3.17 7.69
C CYS A 56 -6.01 2.12 6.70
N VAL A 57 -5.12 1.65 5.82
CA VAL A 57 -5.40 0.60 4.83
C VAL A 57 -4.50 -0.60 5.12
N LEU A 58 -5.12 -1.75 5.39
CA LEU A 58 -4.43 -3.03 5.46
C LEU A 58 -4.46 -3.69 4.09
N LEU A 59 -3.28 -3.91 3.53
CA LEU A 59 -3.07 -4.57 2.26
C LEU A 59 -2.50 -5.96 2.47
N LYS A 60 -3.15 -6.96 1.88
CA LYS A 60 -2.61 -8.32 1.74
C LYS A 60 -2.21 -8.50 0.29
N GLU A 61 -1.07 -9.14 0.08
CA GLU A 61 -0.59 -9.38 -1.28
C GLU A 61 -1.62 -10.23 -2.04
N LYS A 62 -1.95 -9.82 -3.28
CA LYS A 62 -2.61 -10.72 -4.21
C LYS A 62 -1.71 -11.95 -4.37
N ALA A 63 -2.27 -13.14 -4.23
CA ALA A 63 -1.52 -14.40 -4.40
C ALA A 63 -0.85 -14.52 -5.80
N ARG A 64 -1.23 -13.65 -6.76
CA ARG A 64 -0.54 -13.48 -8.04
C ARG A 64 0.66 -12.55 -7.84
N GLY A 65 1.82 -13.18 -7.66
CA GLY A 65 3.04 -12.57 -7.15
C GLY A 65 3.47 -11.25 -7.78
N ILE A 66 3.84 -10.31 -6.91
CA ILE A 66 4.74 -9.19 -7.19
C ILE A 66 6.18 -9.74 -7.32
N ALA A 67 6.37 -10.65 -8.27
CA ALA A 67 7.67 -11.26 -8.60
C ALA A 67 8.13 -10.88 -10.01
N GLU A 68 7.27 -10.22 -10.81
CA GLU A 68 7.54 -9.87 -12.22
C GLU A 68 7.42 -8.36 -12.52
N VAL A 69 7.35 -7.48 -11.51
CA VAL A 69 7.35 -6.02 -11.71
C VAL A 69 8.51 -5.37 -10.98
#